data_AF-A0A9P0I2Z2-F1
#
_entry.id   AF-A0A9P0I2Z2-F1
#
_cell.length_a   1.000
_cell.length_b   1.000
_cell.length_c   1.000
_cell.angle_alpha   90.00
_cell.angle_beta   90.00
_cell.angle_gamma   90.00
#
_symmetry.space_group_name_H-M   'P 1'
#
loop_
_entity.id
_entity.type
_entity.pdbx_description
1 polymer ?
#
loop_
_entity_poly.entity_id
_entity_poly.type
_entity_poly.pdbx_seq_one_letter_code
_entity_poly.pdbx_strand_id
1 'polypeptide(L)'
;MADQRDVNNMIAQEQIEDEAFKNMYISKRLPEVINYERGINNAKEGDTEDLASKKIAGFKEDLSAVDKPDILQDEAAILQEDDVNEDEESNSESESEEGEEAKKQFKTCARPRNESPNSKKLRKKAVKEAKAEKRKNKTKKQIINILSYRRD
;
A
#
# COMPACT_ATOMS: atom_id res chain seq x y z
N MET A 1 -7.26 -31.30 15.95
CA MET A 1 -7.18 -31.05 17.41
C MET A 1 -6.58 -29.66 17.60
N ALA A 2 -7.38 -28.61 17.70
CA ALA A 2 -6.83 -27.24 17.77
C ALA A 2 -7.76 -26.25 18.48
N ASP A 3 -8.49 -26.65 19.52
CA ASP A 3 -9.44 -25.72 20.15
C ASP A 3 -9.65 -25.90 21.65
N GLN A 4 -8.55 -26.05 22.41
CA GLN A 4 -8.57 -26.06 23.87
C GLN A 4 -7.31 -25.40 24.44
N ARG A 5 -7.10 -24.12 24.16
CA ARG A 5 -6.21 -23.29 24.99
C ARG A 5 -7.08 -22.34 25.79
N ASP A 6 -7.02 -22.45 27.12
CA ASP A 6 -7.76 -21.55 28.00
C ASP A 6 -7.08 -20.17 27.96
N VAL A 7 -7.80 -19.17 27.45
CA VAL A 7 -7.33 -17.78 27.29
C VAL A 7 -6.89 -17.19 28.64
N ASN A 8 -7.40 -17.73 29.75
CA ASN A 8 -7.07 -17.29 31.11
C ASN A 8 -5.82 -17.95 31.68
N ASN A 9 -5.28 -18.99 31.03
CA ASN A 9 -4.14 -19.77 31.49
C ASN A 9 -2.95 -19.67 30.51
N MET A 10 -2.71 -18.45 30.03
CA MET A 10 -1.53 -18.11 29.23
C MET A 10 -0.31 -18.01 30.15
N ILE A 11 0.83 -18.51 29.67
CA ILE A 11 2.11 -18.39 30.39
C ILE A 11 2.52 -16.91 30.41
N ALA A 12 3.17 -16.44 31.47
CA ALA A 12 3.60 -15.04 31.60
C ALA A 12 4.46 -14.55 30.40
N GLN A 13 5.25 -15.44 29.80
CA GLN A 13 6.03 -15.15 28.58
C GLN A 13 5.13 -14.91 27.36
N GLU A 14 4.12 -15.76 27.17
CA GLU A 14 3.17 -15.65 26.05
C GLU A 14 2.34 -14.35 26.15
N GLN A 15 1.99 -13.94 27.37
CA GLN A 15 1.33 -12.63 27.59
C GLN A 15 2.22 -11.46 27.17
N ILE A 16 3.53 -11.53 27.47
CA ILE A 16 4.50 -10.50 27.07
C ILE A 16 4.64 -10.47 25.55
N GLU A 17 4.72 -11.63 24.91
CA GLU A 17 4.81 -11.76 23.45
C GLU A 17 3.55 -11.23 22.76
N ASP A 18 2.36 -11.53 23.29
CA ASP A 18 1.09 -11.03 22.78
C ASP A 18 0.97 -9.50 22.88
N GLU A 19 1.38 -8.91 24.01
CA GLU A 19 1.40 -7.46 24.16
C GLU A 19 2.44 -6.81 23.24
N ALA A 20 3.63 -7.42 23.11
CA ALA A 20 4.65 -6.96 22.17
C ALA A 20 4.14 -7.00 20.72
N PHE A 21 3.44 -8.07 20.33
CA PHE A 21 2.87 -8.22 19.00
C PHE A 21 1.79 -7.17 18.71
N LYS A 22 0.90 -6.89 19.67
CA LYS A 22 -0.16 -5.86 19.53
C LYS A 22 0.41 -4.45 19.34
N ASN A 23 1.52 -4.15 20.00
CA ASN A 23 2.15 -2.83 19.95
C ASN A 23 3.13 -2.67 18.77
N MET A 24 3.48 -3.76 18.10
CA MET A 24 4.40 -3.74 16.96
C MET A 24 3.75 -3.14 15.71
N TYR A 25 4.48 -2.25 15.04
CA TYR A 25 4.05 -1.69 13.77
C TYR A 25 4.28 -2.69 12.63
N ILE A 26 3.19 -3.26 12.11
CA ILE A 26 3.21 -4.19 10.98
C ILE A 26 2.80 -3.43 9.70
N SER A 27 3.72 -3.32 8.75
CA SER A 27 3.47 -2.63 7.49
C SER A 27 2.51 -3.41 6.59
N LYS A 28 1.56 -2.72 5.95
CA LYS A 28 0.60 -3.36 5.04
C LYS A 28 1.18 -3.60 3.65
N ARG A 29 2.11 -2.73 3.24
CA ARG A 29 2.78 -2.79 1.94
C ARG A 29 4.30 -2.83 2.13
N LEU A 30 5.00 -3.61 1.29
CA LEU A 30 6.47 -3.68 1.30
C LEU A 30 7.19 -2.32 1.21
N PRO A 31 6.78 -1.34 0.37
CA PRO A 31 7.45 -0.03 0.35
C PRO A 31 7.28 0.81 1.63
N GLU A 32 6.39 0.41 2.55
CA GLU A 32 6.22 1.08 3.85
C GLU A 32 7.19 0.53 4.90
N VAL A 33 7.84 -0.61 4.63
CA VAL A 33 8.80 -1.24 5.55
C VAL A 33 10.05 -0.38 5.64
N ILE A 34 10.20 0.27 6.80
CA ILE A 34 11.39 1.05 7.13
C ILE A 34 12.55 0.08 7.35
N ASN A 35 13.70 0.36 6.74
CA ASN A 35 14.95 -0.41 6.91
C ASN A 35 14.85 -1.91 6.56
N TYR A 36 14.23 -2.24 5.42
CA TYR A 36 14.14 -3.62 4.92
C TYR A 36 15.51 -4.31 4.75
N GLU A 37 16.59 -3.55 4.55
CA GLU A 37 17.97 -4.06 4.46
C GLU A 37 18.37 -4.83 5.73
N ARG A 38 18.02 -4.31 6.91
CA ARG A 38 18.30 -4.97 8.19
C ARG A 38 17.58 -6.31 8.27
N GLY A 39 16.31 -6.34 7.84
CA GLY A 39 15.53 -7.57 7.79
C GLY A 39 16.13 -8.63 6.87
N ILE A 40 16.65 -8.21 5.71
CA ILE A 40 17.31 -9.13 4.76
C ILE A 40 18.62 -9.67 5.35
N ASN A 41 19.40 -8.83 6.03
CA ASN A 41 20.66 -9.25 6.66
C ASN A 41 20.40 -10.23 7.80
N ASN A 42 19.46 -9.92 8.69
CA ASN A 42 19.05 -10.82 9.78
C ASN A 42 18.54 -12.17 9.24
N ALA A 43 17.73 -12.15 8.17
CA ALA A 43 17.25 -13.39 7.55
C ALA A 43 18.38 -14.24 6.95
N LYS A 44 19.45 -13.61 6.41
CA LYS A 44 20.64 -14.33 5.94
C LYS A 44 21.48 -14.89 7.08
N GLU A 45 21.47 -14.23 8.23
CA GLU A 45 22.15 -14.65 9.46
C GLU A 45 21.37 -15.74 10.21
N GLY A 46 20.09 -15.96 9.86
CA GLY A 46 19.21 -16.97 10.47
C GLY A 46 18.25 -16.41 11.52
N ASP A 47 18.35 -15.12 11.84
CA ASP A 47 17.51 -14.45 12.83
C ASP A 47 16.19 -13.98 12.17
N THR A 48 15.21 -14.88 12.11
CA THR A 48 13.92 -14.60 11.47
C THR A 48 12.81 -14.13 12.40
N GLU A 49 13.06 -14.04 13.71
CA GLU A 49 12.01 -13.77 14.72
C GLU A 49 11.44 -12.35 14.64
N ASP A 50 12.24 -11.36 14.23
CA ASP A 50 11.86 -9.94 14.22
C ASP A 50 11.08 -9.52 12.95
N LEU A 51 10.70 -10.48 12.08
CA LEU A 51 10.09 -10.23 10.76
C LEU A 51 8.60 -10.55 10.73
N ALA A 52 7.80 -9.91 11.58
CA ALA A 52 6.35 -10.15 11.63
C ALA A 52 5.60 -9.92 10.30
N SER A 53 6.09 -8.98 9.48
CA SER A 53 5.49 -8.68 8.16
C SER A 53 5.73 -9.79 7.12
N LYS A 54 6.67 -10.72 7.37
CA LYS A 54 7.06 -11.81 6.45
C LYS A 54 5.91 -12.77 6.15
N LYS A 55 5.21 -13.23 7.19
CA LYS A 55 4.07 -14.16 7.05
C LYS A 55 2.89 -13.51 6.35
N ILE A 56 2.63 -12.23 6.62
CA ILE A 56 1.52 -11.47 6.00
C ILE A 56 1.78 -11.22 4.52
N ALA A 57 3.04 -10.98 4.15
CA ALA A 57 3.43 -10.79 2.75
C ALA A 57 3.58 -12.10 1.96
N GLY A 58 3.40 -13.27 2.60
CA GLY A 58 3.48 -14.58 1.94
C GLY A 58 4.91 -15.07 1.70
N PHE A 59 5.86 -14.76 2.59
CA PHE A 59 7.23 -15.27 2.50
C PHE A 59 7.48 -16.44 3.47
N LYS A 60 8.19 -17.46 2.99
CA LYS A 60 8.76 -18.57 3.79
C LYS A 60 10.03 -18.17 4.52
N GLU A 61 10.53 -19.04 5.39
CA GLU A 61 11.83 -18.87 6.07
C GLU A 61 12.95 -18.48 5.11
N ASP A 62 13.01 -19.14 3.95
CA ASP A 62 13.97 -18.90 2.85
C ASP A 62 13.70 -17.64 2.01
N LEU A 63 12.77 -16.76 2.42
CA LEU A 63 12.30 -15.58 1.66
C LEU A 63 11.69 -15.92 0.29
N SER A 64 11.39 -17.19 0.03
CA SER A 64 10.64 -17.61 -1.16
C SER A 64 9.17 -17.21 -1.01
N ALA A 65 8.57 -16.80 -2.12
CA ALA A 65 7.16 -16.43 -2.18
C ALA A 65 6.27 -17.68 -2.16
N VAL A 66 5.17 -17.62 -1.41
CA VAL A 66 4.18 -18.69 -1.29
C VAL A 66 2.79 -18.09 -1.21
N ASP A 67 1.88 -18.68 -1.97
CA ASP A 67 0.48 -18.25 -2.01
C ASP A 67 -0.28 -18.59 -0.72
N LYS A 68 0.13 -19.67 -0.03
CA LYS A 68 -0.50 -20.15 1.22
C LYS A 68 0.56 -20.30 2.31
N PRO A 69 0.43 -19.60 3.45
CA PRO A 69 1.35 -19.77 4.57
C PRO A 69 1.23 -21.18 5.16
N ASP A 70 2.32 -21.70 5.75
CA ASP A 70 2.38 -23.07 6.29
C ASP A 70 1.28 -23.38 7.30
N ILE A 71 0.84 -22.37 8.06
CA ILE A 71 -0.23 -22.47 9.06
C ILE A 71 -1.60 -22.83 8.42
N LEU A 72 -1.77 -22.57 7.12
CA LEU A 72 -3.03 -22.80 6.38
C LEU A 72 -2.93 -23.98 5.39
N GLN A 73 -1.82 -24.72 5.35
CA GLN A 73 -1.64 -25.80 4.38
C GLN A 73 -2.58 -26.99 4.61
N ASP A 74 -2.96 -27.26 5.86
CA ASP A 74 -3.81 -28.41 6.22
C ASP A 74 -5.28 -28.28 5.77
N GLU A 75 -5.76 -27.06 5.50
CA GLU A 75 -7.12 -26.79 5.00
C GLU A 75 -7.24 -26.95 3.47
N ALA A 76 -6.10 -27.04 2.76
CA ALA A 76 -6.07 -27.02 1.30
C ALA A 76 -6.40 -28.36 0.62
N ALA A 77 -6.55 -29.46 1.38
CA ALA A 77 -6.98 -30.74 0.82
C ALA A 77 -8.47 -30.78 0.43
N ILE A 78 -9.24 -29.71 0.71
CA ILE A 78 -10.71 -29.70 0.52
C ILE A 78 -11.16 -28.82 -0.66
N LEU A 79 -10.30 -27.98 -1.25
CA LEU A 79 -10.74 -27.00 -2.28
C LEU A 79 -9.84 -26.98 -3.53
N GLN A 80 -9.52 -28.16 -4.07
CA GLN A 80 -8.69 -28.29 -5.26
C GLN A 80 -9.48 -28.83 -6.45
N GLU A 81 -10.51 -28.11 -6.88
CA GLU A 81 -11.20 -28.31 -8.17
C GLU A 81 -11.66 -26.94 -8.68
N ASP A 82 -10.93 -26.37 -9.63
CA ASP A 82 -11.46 -25.67 -10.81
C ASP A 82 -10.36 -24.82 -11.46
N ASP A 83 -9.57 -25.55 -12.24
CA ASP A 83 -8.78 -25.06 -13.36
C ASP A 83 -9.73 -24.69 -14.50
N VAL A 84 -9.84 -23.40 -14.85
CA VAL A 84 -10.25 -22.98 -16.20
C VAL A 84 -9.47 -21.74 -16.61
N ASN A 85 -8.48 -21.98 -17.47
CA ASN A 85 -7.82 -21.03 -18.32
C ASN A 85 -8.72 -20.77 -19.54
N GLU A 86 -9.13 -19.51 -19.81
CA GLU A 86 -9.50 -19.12 -21.18
C GLU A 86 -9.24 -17.63 -21.42
N ASP A 87 -8.64 -17.40 -22.58
CA ASP A 87 -7.98 -16.20 -23.08
C ASP A 87 -8.97 -15.23 -23.79
N GLU A 88 -8.50 -13.99 -23.92
CA GLU A 88 -8.82 -12.98 -24.95
C GLU A 88 -10.22 -12.32 -25.17
N GLU A 89 -10.08 -11.05 -25.57
CA GLU A 89 -10.97 -10.19 -26.38
C GLU A 89 -12.04 -9.27 -25.75
N SER A 90 -11.65 -7.98 -25.66
CA SER A 90 -12.28 -6.84 -26.36
C SER A 90 -13.80 -6.61 -26.31
N ASN A 91 -14.24 -5.57 -25.57
CA ASN A 91 -14.98 -4.38 -26.05
C ASN A 91 -15.50 -3.60 -24.83
N SER A 92 -15.08 -2.35 -24.61
CA SER A 92 -15.70 -1.10 -25.11
C SER A 92 -17.01 -0.72 -24.44
N GLU A 93 -17.01 0.52 -23.93
CA GLU A 93 -18.17 1.39 -23.64
C GLU A 93 -19.11 0.99 -22.50
N SER A 94 -19.11 1.78 -21.42
CA SER A 94 -20.24 2.71 -21.19
C SER A 94 -19.96 3.64 -20.01
N GLU A 95 -20.16 4.92 -20.31
CA GLU A 95 -20.48 6.04 -19.42
C GLU A 95 -21.36 5.65 -18.23
N SER A 96 -21.06 6.17 -17.03
CA SER A 96 -22.01 6.98 -16.25
C SER A 96 -21.43 7.44 -14.90
N GLU A 97 -21.40 8.76 -14.78
CA GLU A 97 -21.77 9.64 -13.68
C GLU A 97 -21.74 9.17 -12.21
N GLU A 98 -21.14 10.08 -11.42
CA GLU A 98 -21.59 10.55 -10.10
C GLU A 98 -21.74 9.51 -8.98
N GLY A 99 -20.77 9.51 -8.06
CA GLY A 99 -20.88 8.75 -6.82
C GLY A 99 -19.57 8.74 -6.06
N GLU A 100 -19.69 8.87 -4.74
CA GLU A 100 -18.64 9.14 -3.78
C GLU A 100 -17.51 8.07 -3.71
N GLU A 101 -16.46 8.40 -2.96
CA GLU A 101 -15.27 7.60 -2.66
C GLU A 101 -14.12 7.67 -3.70
N ALA A 102 -13.41 8.80 -3.63
CA ALA A 102 -12.11 8.97 -4.28
C ALA A 102 -11.06 8.02 -3.65
N LYS A 103 -11.06 6.76 -4.08
CA LYS A 103 -9.85 5.92 -4.10
C LYS A 103 -8.74 6.78 -4.70
N LYS A 104 -7.63 6.98 -3.99
CA LYS A 104 -6.46 7.78 -4.41
C LYS A 104 -5.74 7.11 -5.59
N GLN A 105 -6.44 6.94 -6.71
CA GLN A 105 -5.86 6.48 -7.95
C GLN A 105 -5.12 7.66 -8.59
N PHE A 106 -3.93 7.37 -9.12
CA PHE A 106 -3.09 8.35 -9.77
C PHE A 106 -3.82 8.91 -10.99
N LYS A 107 -4.31 10.14 -10.90
CA LYS A 107 -4.96 10.83 -12.03
C LYS A 107 -3.89 11.14 -13.06
N THR A 108 -4.01 10.55 -14.25
CA THR A 108 -3.05 10.75 -15.33
C THR A 108 -3.01 12.23 -15.74
N CYS A 109 -1.84 12.86 -15.65
CA CYS A 109 -1.61 14.26 -16.08
C CYS A 109 -1.54 14.42 -17.62
N ALA A 110 -1.92 13.40 -18.38
CA ALA A 110 -1.87 13.38 -19.83
C ALA A 110 -2.86 14.39 -20.42
N ARG A 111 -2.50 14.97 -21.57
CA ARG A 111 -3.39 15.86 -22.33
C ARG A 111 -4.26 15.01 -23.26
N PRO A 112 -5.52 15.41 -23.52
CA PRO A 112 -6.32 14.75 -24.54
C PRO A 112 -5.64 14.89 -25.90
N ARG A 113 -5.51 13.77 -26.62
CA ARG A 113 -4.68 13.69 -27.85
C ARG A 113 -5.35 14.31 -29.07
N ASN A 114 -6.69 14.30 -29.10
CA ASN A 114 -7.51 14.76 -30.23
C ASN A 114 -8.33 16.03 -29.89
N GLU A 115 -7.73 17.01 -29.20
CA GLU A 115 -8.40 18.29 -28.90
C GLU A 115 -8.38 19.26 -30.11
N SER A 116 -9.49 19.95 -30.37
CA SER A 116 -9.55 21.01 -31.39
C SER A 116 -8.69 22.22 -30.98
N PRO A 117 -8.22 23.05 -31.94
CA PRO A 117 -7.39 24.22 -31.63
C PRO A 117 -8.02 25.21 -30.64
N ASN A 118 -9.35 25.36 -30.68
CA ASN A 118 -10.09 26.23 -29.76
C ASN A 118 -10.19 25.62 -28.36
N SER A 119 -10.47 24.32 -28.23
CA SER A 119 -10.49 23.62 -26.94
C SER A 119 -9.12 23.71 -26.24
N LYS A 120 -8.02 23.51 -26.99
CA LYS A 120 -6.65 23.68 -26.50
C LYS A 120 -6.34 25.07 -25.96
N LYS A 121 -6.85 26.12 -26.63
CA LYS A 121 -6.68 27.52 -26.19
C LYS A 121 -7.44 27.78 -24.90
N LEU A 122 -8.69 27.33 -24.80
CA LEU A 122 -9.53 27.48 -23.61
C LEU A 122 -8.90 26.77 -22.39
N ARG A 123 -8.43 25.53 -22.56
CA ARG A 123 -7.74 24.78 -21.49
C ARG A 123 -6.47 25.50 -21.01
N LYS A 124 -5.65 25.98 -21.95
CA LYS A 124 -4.44 26.75 -21.60
C LYS A 124 -4.79 28.06 -20.89
N LYS A 125 -5.88 28.72 -21.29
CA LYS A 125 -6.37 29.95 -20.64
C LYS A 125 -6.80 29.66 -19.20
N ALA A 126 -7.65 28.65 -18.99
CA ALA A 126 -8.10 28.21 -17.67
C ALA A 126 -6.92 27.86 -16.73
N VAL A 127 -5.92 27.11 -17.21
CA VAL A 127 -4.73 26.77 -16.40
C VAL A 127 -3.91 28.02 -16.04
N LYS A 128 -3.79 28.98 -16.96
CA LYS A 128 -3.07 30.24 -16.69
C LYS A 128 -3.80 31.10 -15.65
N GLU A 129 -5.11 31.21 -15.77
CA GLU A 129 -5.97 31.98 -14.86
C GLU A 129 -5.95 31.38 -13.45
N ALA A 130 -6.17 30.06 -13.32
CA ALA A 130 -6.08 29.37 -12.03
C ALA A 130 -4.69 29.53 -11.37
N LYS A 131 -3.60 29.48 -12.15
CA LYS A 131 -2.24 29.70 -11.62
C LYS A 131 -2.02 31.18 -11.24
N ALA A 132 -2.61 32.12 -11.95
CA ALA A 132 -2.54 33.54 -11.62
C ALA A 132 -3.30 33.83 -10.31
N GLU A 133 -4.49 33.28 -10.13
CA GLU A 133 -5.27 33.38 -8.89
C GLU A 133 -4.52 32.79 -7.69
N LYS A 134 -3.94 31.59 -7.84
CA LYS A 134 -3.11 30.98 -6.78
C LYS A 134 -1.90 31.85 -6.41
N ARG A 135 -1.37 32.65 -7.35
CA ARG A 135 -0.27 33.59 -7.05
C ARG A 135 -0.73 34.82 -6.27
N LYS A 136 -1.99 35.26 -6.41
CA LYS A 136 -2.55 36.40 -5.65
C LYS A 136 -2.49 36.14 -4.15
N ASN A 137 -2.78 34.90 -3.75
CA ASN A 137 -2.82 34.48 -2.34
C ASN A 137 -1.52 33.81 -1.88
N LYS A 138 -0.47 33.79 -2.71
CA LYS A 138 0.78 33.11 -2.39
C LYS A 138 1.56 33.90 -1.33
N THR A 139 2.03 33.21 -0.29
CA THR A 139 2.88 33.80 0.74
C THR A 139 4.19 34.34 0.17
N LYS A 140 4.65 35.48 0.70
CA LYS A 140 5.90 36.13 0.24
C LYS A 140 7.10 35.24 0.57
N LYS A 141 8.07 35.19 -0.36
CA LYS A 141 9.27 34.34 -0.25
C LYS A 141 10.06 34.57 1.05
N GLN A 142 10.25 35.84 1.44
CA GLN A 142 10.98 36.19 2.66
C GLN A 142 10.36 35.57 3.92
N ILE A 143 9.03 35.53 4.02
CA ILE A 143 8.33 34.92 5.15
C ILE A 143 8.52 33.41 5.15
N ILE A 144 8.44 32.77 3.98
CA ILE A 144 8.68 31.32 3.85
C ILE A 144 10.10 30.96 4.29
N ASN A 145 11.11 31.72 3.86
CA ASN A 145 12.51 31.49 4.24
C ASN A 145 12.70 31.66 5.76
N ILE A 146 12.15 32.70 6.37
CA ILE A 146 12.26 32.91 7.83
C ILE A 146 11.61 31.76 8.59
N LEU A 147 10.43 31.30 8.15
CA LEU A 147 9.72 30.19 8.77
C LEU A 147 10.43 28.84 8.59
N SER A 148 11.19 28.64 7.51
CA SER A 148 11.97 27.41 7.34
C SER A 148 13.16 27.35 8.28
N TYR A 149 13.91 28.46 8.44
CA TYR A 149 15.07 28.51 9.35
C TYR A 149 14.70 28.48 10.84
N ARG A 150 13.44 28.71 11.19
CA ARG A 150 12.96 28.71 12.58
C ARG A 150 12.40 27.34 13.02
N ARG A 151 12.37 26.36 12.12
CA ARG A 151 11.84 25.00 12.37
C ARG A 151 12.95 23.96 12.59
N ASP A 152 14.20 24.35 12.39
CA ASP A 152 15.40 23.59 12.73
C ASP A 152 15.95 24.09 14.08
#